data_AF-A0A4Q2XR08-F1
#
_entry.id   AF-A0A4Q2XR08-F1
#
_cell.length_a   1.000
_cell.length_b   1.000
_cell.length_c   1.000
_cell.angle_alpha   90.00
_cell.angle_beta   90.00
_cell.angle_gamma   90.00
#
_symmetry.space_group_name_H-M   'P 1'
#
loop_
_entity.id
_entity.type
_entity.pdbx_description
1 polymer ?
#
loop_
_entity_poly.entity_id
_entity_poly.type
_entity_poly.pdbx_seq_one_letter_code
_entity_poly.pdbx_strand_id
1 'polypeptide(L)' 'MAANYTEDDIKSLDWREHIRMRPGMYIGKLGDGSSPDDGLYILLKEAVDNSIDEHIMGHGKEIRVTIDEEG' A
#
# COMPACT_ATOMS: atom_id res chain seq x y z
N MET A 1 23.05 30.63 -11.58
CA MET A 1 24.06 29.79 -10.91
C MET A 1 23.45 28.42 -10.75
N ALA A 2 24.15 27.35 -11.13
CA ALA A 2 23.69 26.00 -10.80
C ALA A 2 23.62 25.90 -9.27
N ALA A 3 22.53 25.36 -8.72
CA ALA A 3 22.46 25.05 -7.29
C ALA A 3 23.66 24.16 -6.95
N ASN A 4 24.34 24.44 -5.83
CA ASN A 4 25.43 23.60 -5.34
C ASN A 4 24.85 22.24 -4.97
N TYR A 5 24.92 21.30 -5.91
CA TYR A 5 24.52 19.92 -5.72
C TYR A 5 25.74 19.14 -5.24
N THR A 6 25.64 18.62 -4.03
CA THR A 6 26.70 17.96 -3.28
C THR A 6 26.25 16.56 -2.86
N GLU A 7 27.15 15.76 -2.31
CA GLU A 7 26.81 14.42 -1.83
C GLU A 7 25.75 14.44 -0.72
N ASP A 8 25.71 15.50 0.09
CA ASP A 8 24.73 15.70 1.17
C ASP A 8 23.28 15.88 0.65
N ASP A 9 23.11 16.21 -0.64
CA ASP A 9 21.80 16.33 -1.29
C ASP A 9 21.22 14.95 -1.69
N ILE A 10 22.05 13.90 -1.72
CA ILE A 10 21.61 12.52 -1.96
C ILE A 10 21.06 11.92 -0.69
N LYS A 11 19.78 11.55 -0.70
CA LYS A 11 19.13 10.87 0.42
C LYS A 11 18.82 9.42 0.05
N SER A 12 19.39 8.50 0.81
CA SER A 12 18.94 7.11 0.86
C SER A 12 17.86 7.00 1.91
N LEU A 13 16.69 6.53 1.51
CA LEU A 13 15.55 6.33 2.41
C LEU A 13 15.51 4.87 2.85
N ASP A 14 15.06 4.63 4.07
CA ASP A 14 14.72 3.27 4.51
C ASP A 14 13.61 2.68 3.61
N TRP A 15 13.56 1.35 3.55
CA TRP A 15 12.59 0.66 2.72
C TRP A 15 11.13 0.96 3.12
N ARG A 16 10.83 1.31 4.38
CA ARG A 16 9.47 1.75 4.77
C ARG A 16 9.23 3.21 4.45
N GLU A 17 10.27 4.02 4.60
CA GLU A 17 10.19 5.46 4.47
C GLU A 17 9.85 5.87 3.04
N HIS A 18 10.48 5.26 2.04
CA HIS A 18 10.19 5.60 0.64
C HIS A 18 8.76 5.22 0.21
N ILE A 19 8.21 4.10 0.72
CA ILE A 19 6.82 3.70 0.47
C ILE A 19 5.87 4.75 1.03
N ARG A 20 6.10 5.21 2.27
CA ARG A 20 5.26 6.23 2.90
C ARG A 20 5.41 7.61 2.27
N MET A 21 6.61 7.95 1.79
CA MET A 21 6.87 9.22 1.12
C MET A 21 6.25 9.27 -0.28
N ARG A 22 6.19 8.13 -0.97
CA ARG A 22 5.65 8.01 -2.34
C ARG A 22 4.65 6.86 -2.44
N PRO A 23 3.53 6.93 -1.68
CA PRO A 23 2.58 5.83 -1.61
C PRO A 23 1.93 5.55 -2.95
N GLY A 24 1.76 6.58 -3.80
CA GLY A 24 1.12 6.38 -5.09
C GLY A 24 1.91 5.54 -6.10
N MET A 25 3.20 5.32 -5.87
CA MET A 25 3.97 4.33 -6.65
C MET A 25 3.55 2.89 -6.32
N TYR A 26 2.99 2.65 -5.14
CA TYR A 26 2.62 1.32 -4.62
C TYR A 26 1.13 1.06 -4.70
N ILE A 27 0.31 2.03 -4.30
CA ILE A 27 -1.14 1.87 -4.18
C ILE A 27 -1.93 2.75 -5.16
N GLY A 28 -1.25 3.49 -6.04
CA GLY A 28 -1.91 4.37 -7.01
C GLY A 28 -2.45 5.66 -6.38
N LYS A 29 -3.65 6.08 -6.78
CA LYS A 29 -4.22 7.35 -6.30
C LYS A 29 -4.58 7.26 -4.82
N LEU A 30 -4.19 8.24 -4.02
CA LEU A 30 -4.69 8.34 -2.64
C LEU A 30 -6.14 8.79 -2.63
N GLY A 31 -6.93 8.24 -1.73
CA GLY A 31 -8.31 8.64 -1.52
C GLY A 31 -8.92 7.99 -0.28
N ASP A 32 -10.14 8.38 0.00
CA ASP A 32 -10.94 7.98 1.16
C ASP A 32 -11.91 6.83 0.85
N GLY A 33 -11.85 6.26 -0.36
CA GLY A 33 -12.76 5.22 -0.82
C GLY A 33 -14.03 5.77 -1.46
N SER A 34 -14.17 7.10 -1.60
CA SER A 34 -15.27 7.69 -2.36
C SER A 34 -15.18 7.38 -3.86
N SER A 35 -14.00 7.02 -4.37
CA SER A 35 -13.78 6.72 -5.78
C SER A 35 -13.23 5.30 -5.99
N PRO A 36 -13.71 4.55 -7.01
CA PRO A 36 -13.25 3.18 -7.25
C PRO A 36 -11.75 3.03 -7.59
N ASP A 37 -11.11 4.11 -8.04
CA ASP A 37 -9.68 4.19 -8.36
C ASP A 37 -8.80 4.52 -7.14
N ASP A 38 -9.40 4.65 -5.95
CA ASP A 38 -8.66 4.96 -4.73
C ASP A 38 -7.84 3.75 -4.25
N GLY A 39 -6.59 4.02 -3.89
CA GLY A 39 -5.62 3.05 -3.41
C GLY A 39 -6.00 2.35 -2.11
N LEU A 40 -7.00 2.87 -1.39
CA LEU A 40 -7.64 2.16 -0.27
C LEU A 40 -8.13 0.77 -0.69
N TYR A 41 -8.73 0.66 -1.89
CA TYR A 41 -9.19 -0.62 -2.42
C TYR A 41 -8.04 -1.54 -2.84
N ILE A 42 -6.90 -0.98 -3.24
CA ILE A 42 -5.69 -1.76 -3.51
C ILE A 42 -5.18 -2.38 -2.19
N LEU A 43 -5.11 -1.61 -1.10
CA LEU A 43 -4.71 -2.15 0.20
C LEU A 43 -5.61 -3.30 0.67
N LEU A 44 -6.93 -3.15 0.51
CA LEU A 44 -7.88 -4.23 0.82
C LEU A 44 -7.66 -5.46 -0.07
N LYS A 45 -7.47 -5.24 -1.37
CA LYS A 45 -7.18 -6.32 -2.35
C LYS A 45 -5.95 -7.11 -1.95
N GLU A 46 -4.83 -6.45 -1.62
CA GLU A 46 -3.60 -7.13 -1.22
C GLU A 46 -3.79 -8.01 0.04
N ALA A 47 -4.58 -7.55 1.02
CA ALA A 47 -4.88 -8.36 2.21
C ALA A 47 -5.74 -9.59 1.88
N VAL A 48 -6.73 -9.42 1.00
CA VAL A 48 -7.61 -10.51 0.54
C VAL A 48 -6.83 -11.50 -0.33
N ASP A 49 -5.98 -11.02 -1.24
CA ASP A 49 -5.19 -11.84 -2.15
C ASP A 49 -4.21 -12.73 -1.37
N ASN A 50 -3.52 -12.18 -0.36
CA ASN A 50 -2.68 -12.99 0.55
C ASN A 50 -3.50 -14.06 1.29
N SER A 51 -4.74 -13.75 1.68
CA SER A 51 -5.63 -14.72 2.34
C SER A 51 -6.08 -15.82 1.37
N ILE A 52 -6.28 -15.49 0.08
CA ILE A 52 -6.60 -16.44 -0.98
C ILE A 52 -5.39 -17.35 -1.26
N ASP A 53 -4.18 -16.81 -1.29
CA ASP A 53 -2.96 -17.60 -1.50
C ASP A 53 -2.81 -18.68 -0.41
N GLU A 54 -2.99 -18.30 0.86
CA GLU A 54 -3.01 -19.26 1.99
C GLU A 54 -4.10 -20.33 1.83
N HIS A 55 -5.30 -19.94 1.39
CA HIS A 55 -6.39 -20.88 1.14
C HIS A 55 -6.06 -21.85 -0.01
N ILE A 56 -5.47 -21.37 -1.11
CA ILE A 56 -5.03 -22.18 -2.25
C ILE A 56 -3.95 -23.17 -1.83
N MET A 57 -3.04 -22.77 -0.94
CA MET A 57 -2.02 -23.65 -0.36
C MET A 57 -2.58 -24.66 0.64
N GLY A 58 -3.88 -24.59 0.96
CA GLY A 58 -4.57 -25.50 1.89
C GLY A 58 -4.43 -25.09 3.37
N HIS A 59 -3.90 -23.91 3.65
CA HIS A 59 -3.66 -23.36 4.99
C HIS A 59 -4.80 -22.46 5.49
N GLY A 60 -6.03 -22.76 5.09
CA GLY A 60 -7.22 -22.04 5.53
C GLY A 60 -8.46 -22.64 4.90
N LYS A 61 -9.63 -22.50 5.52
CA LYS A 61 -10.89 -23.05 5.01
C LYS A 61 -11.96 -22.00 4.76
N GLU A 62 -11.85 -20.84 5.40
CA GLU A 62 -12.79 -19.75 5.36
C GLU A 62 -12.00 -18.44 5.42
N ILE A 63 -12.32 -17.49 4.54
CA ILE A 63 -11.84 -16.11 4.60
C ILE A 63 -13.04 -15.27 5.03
N ARG A 64 -12.95 -14.62 6.20
CA ARG A 64 -14.00 -13.77 6.74
C ARG A 64 -13.58 -12.31 6.70
N VAL A 65 -14.33 -11.52 5.94
CA VAL A 65 -14.18 -10.07 5.90
C VAL A 65 -15.25 -9.45 6.79
N THR A 66 -14.85 -8.54 7.68
CA THR A 66 -15.76 -7.82 8.57
C THR A 66 -15.38 -6.35 8.53
N ILE A 67 -16.38 -5.50 8.37
CA ILE A 67 -16.25 -4.05 8.45
C ILE A 67 -16.80 -3.67 9.83
N ASP A 68 -16.04 -2.89 10.58
CA ASP A 68 -16.50 -2.40 11.87
C ASP A 68 -17.56 -1.30 11.70
N GLU A 69 -18.19 -0.88 12.79
CA GLU A 69 -19.23 0.15 12.76
C GLU A 69 -18.67 1.55 12.47
N GLU A 70 -17.34 1.73 12.57
CA GLU A 70 -16.68 3.03 12.38
C GLU A 70 -16.28 3.28 10.92
N GLY A 71 -16.09 2.21 10.12
CA GLY A 71 -15.82 2.30 8.69
C GLY A 71 -14.37 2.66 8.38
#